data_AF-A0A7J2YVF7-F1
#
_entry.id   AF-A0A7J2YVF7-F1
#
_cell.length_a   1.000
_cell.length_b   1.000
_cell.length_c   1.000
_cell.angle_alpha   90.00
_cell.angle_beta   90.00
_cell.angle_gamma   90.00
#
_symmetry.space_group_name_H-M   'P 1'
#
loop_
_entity.id
_entity.type
_entity.pdbx_description
1 polymer ?
#
loop_
_entity_poly.entity_id
_entity_poly.type
_entity_poly.pdbx_seq_one_letter_code
_entity_poly.pdbx_strand_id
1 'polypeptide(L)'
;MDKQVEFLVKIRDASLMLADAANQYIDELAPAGCKQEETKQTLVIQESNFNLLKFDVQQSAKLGEYEIAHKQSNPADKWSSVYNILKGVNATIKDRYHCEGYQYSYWLYGEDKIYRQKLKPKA
;
A
#
# COMPACT_ATOMS: atom_id res chain seq x y z
N MET A 1 -21.97 -20.67 36.38
CA MET A 1 -21.76 -19.62 35.37
C MET A 1 -23.05 -19.50 34.57
N ASP A 2 -23.47 -18.29 34.19
CA ASP A 2 -24.71 -18.10 33.45
C ASP A 2 -24.55 -18.69 32.04
N LYS A 3 -25.47 -19.55 31.59
CA LYS A 3 -25.35 -20.26 30.29
C LYS A 3 -25.24 -19.30 29.11
N GLN A 4 -25.82 -18.11 29.26
CA GLN A 4 -25.71 -17.02 28.29
C GLN A 4 -24.28 -16.47 28.20
N VAL A 5 -23.59 -16.31 29.34
CA VAL A 5 -22.21 -15.84 29.38
C VAL A 5 -21.27 -16.88 28.75
N GLU A 6 -21.46 -18.17 29.05
CA GLU A 6 -20.66 -19.24 28.42
C GLU A 6 -20.85 -19.30 26.90
N PHE A 7 -22.07 -19.08 26.41
CA PHE A 7 -22.34 -19.00 24.98
C PHE A 7 -21.61 -17.80 24.33
N LEU A 8 -21.70 -16.62 24.93
CA LEU A 8 -21.03 -15.42 24.41
C LEU A 8 -19.49 -15.55 24.42
N VAL A 9 -18.92 -16.18 25.45
CA VAL A 9 -17.47 -16.48 25.52
C VAL A 9 -17.05 -17.40 24.36
N LYS A 10 -17.82 -18.46 24.08
CA LYS A 10 -17.52 -19.36 22.96
C LYS A 10 -17.59 -18.65 21.61
N ILE A 11 -18.56 -17.74 21.41
CA ILE A 11 -18.65 -16.95 20.17
C ILE A 11 -17.44 -16.02 20.01
N ARG A 12 -17.01 -15.36 21.09
CA ARG A 12 -15.81 -14.52 21.09
C ARG A 12 -14.59 -15.34 20.69
N ASP A 13 -14.38 -16.48 21.35
CA ASP A 13 -13.19 -17.31 21.13
C ASP A 13 -13.18 -17.90 19.71
N ALA A 14 -14.33 -18.32 19.19
CA ALA A 14 -14.46 -18.77 17.79
C ALA A 14 -14.19 -17.65 16.79
N SER A 15 -14.64 -16.42 17.09
CA SER A 15 -14.40 -15.26 16.23
C SER A 15 -12.92 -14.84 16.22
N LEU A 16 -12.23 -14.96 17.36
CA LEU A 16 -10.78 -14.78 17.45
C LEU A 16 -10.04 -15.83 16.60
N MET A 17 -10.41 -17.10 16.73
CA MET A 17 -9.82 -18.17 15.90
C MET A 17 -10.05 -17.94 14.40
N LEU A 18 -11.23 -17.47 14.01
CA LEU A 18 -11.52 -17.13 12.62
C LEU A 18 -10.70 -15.94 12.14
N ALA A 19 -10.51 -14.91 12.97
CA ALA A 19 -9.67 -13.77 12.64
C ALA A 19 -8.21 -14.18 12.46
N ASP A 20 -7.68 -15.03 13.34
CA ASP A 20 -6.31 -15.54 13.25
C ASP A 20 -6.11 -16.39 11.99
N ALA A 21 -7.06 -17.27 11.67
CA ALA A 21 -7.02 -18.08 10.45
C ALA A 21 -7.10 -17.21 9.18
N ALA A 22 -7.94 -16.18 9.18
CA ALA A 22 -8.04 -15.24 8.06
C ALA A 22 -6.73 -14.46 7.87
N ASN A 23 -6.09 -14.02 8.97
CA ASN A 23 -4.79 -13.34 8.91
C ASN A 23 -3.71 -14.25 8.33
N GLN A 24 -3.66 -15.52 8.75
CA GLN A 24 -2.72 -16.50 8.18
C GLN A 24 -2.95 -16.72 6.67
N TYR A 25 -4.21 -16.81 6.24
CA TYR A 25 -4.53 -16.99 4.83
C TYR A 25 -4.18 -15.74 3.99
N ILE A 26 -4.34 -14.54 4.56
CA ILE A 26 -3.87 -13.29 3.95
C ILE A 26 -2.35 -13.33 3.77
N ASP A 27 -1.59 -13.82 4.77
CA ASP A 27 -0.13 -13.95 4.67
C ASP A 27 0.31 -14.99 3.63
N GLU A 28 -0.43 -16.10 3.48
CA GLU A 28 -0.16 -17.13 2.48
C GLU A 28 -0.49 -16.69 1.05
N LEU A 29 -1.59 -15.96 0.87
CA LEU A 29 -2.02 -15.46 -0.44
C LEU A 29 -1.37 -14.13 -0.81
N ALA A 30 -0.73 -13.43 0.14
CA ALA A 30 -0.03 -12.19 -0.16
C ALA A 30 1.16 -12.48 -1.10
N PRO A 31 1.20 -11.87 -2.29
CA PRO A 31 2.33 -12.02 -3.18
C PRO A 31 3.60 -11.54 -2.47
N ALA A 32 4.67 -12.33 -2.57
CA ALA A 32 5.90 -12.23 -1.78
C ALA A 32 6.69 -10.90 -1.94
N GLY A 33 6.16 -9.90 -2.65
CA GLY A 33 6.72 -8.56 -2.80
C GLY A 33 6.16 -7.50 -1.84
N CYS A 34 5.10 -7.77 -1.07
CA CYS A 34 4.52 -6.80 -0.12
C CYS A 34 4.72 -7.21 1.36
N LYS A 35 5.84 -7.89 1.65
CA LYS A 35 6.34 -8.12 3.01
C LYS A 35 7.17 -6.92 3.46
N GLN A 36 6.50 -5.94 4.05
CA GLN A 36 7.13 -5.13 5.09
C GLN A 36 6.45 -5.47 6.40
N GLU A 37 7.32 -5.76 7.35
CA GLU A 37 7.08 -6.37 8.64
C GLU A 37 6.06 -5.57 9.47
N GLU A 38 5.14 -6.31 10.09
CA GLU A 38 4.47 -6.00 11.35
C GLU A 38 4.19 -4.51 11.65
N THR A 39 3.27 -3.88 10.93
CA THR A 39 2.16 -3.12 11.53
C THR A 39 1.28 -2.48 10.44
N LYS A 40 -0.04 -2.59 10.64
CA LYS A 40 -1.12 -1.91 9.91
C LYS A 40 -1.44 -2.49 8.53
N GLN A 41 -2.50 -3.31 8.52
CA GLN A 41 -3.53 -3.34 7.49
C GLN A 41 -3.01 -2.97 6.10
N THR A 42 -2.28 -3.91 5.50
CA THR A 42 -1.98 -3.92 4.08
C THR A 42 -3.29 -4.10 3.32
N LEU A 43 -4.07 -3.03 3.23
CA LEU A 43 -5.05 -2.87 2.17
C LEU A 43 -4.26 -3.12 0.90
N VAL A 44 -4.57 -4.21 0.19
CA VAL A 44 -4.06 -4.46 -1.15
C VAL A 44 -4.55 -3.32 -2.02
N ILE A 45 -3.76 -2.25 -2.07
CA ILE A 45 -4.10 -1.07 -2.84
C ILE A 45 -3.96 -1.49 -4.29
N GLN A 46 -4.96 -1.17 -5.10
CA GLN A 46 -4.87 -1.39 -6.53
C GLN A 46 -4.14 -0.20 -7.16
N GLU A 47 -3.32 -0.47 -8.17
CA GLU A 47 -2.63 0.58 -8.93
C GLU A 47 -3.61 1.61 -9.54
N SER A 48 -4.87 1.21 -9.75
CA SER A 48 -5.98 2.08 -10.13
C SER A 48 -6.12 3.33 -9.25
N ASN A 49 -5.83 3.23 -7.95
CA ASN A 49 -5.90 4.38 -7.03
C ASN A 49 -4.81 5.42 -7.32
N PHE A 50 -3.64 4.97 -7.79
CA PHE A 50 -2.56 5.84 -8.22
C PHE A 50 -2.88 6.47 -9.58
N ASN A 51 -3.47 5.72 -10.51
CA ASN A 51 -3.85 6.22 -11.84
C ASN A 51 -4.91 7.35 -11.82
N LEU A 52 -5.58 7.58 -10.68
CA LEU A 52 -6.46 8.74 -10.49
C LEU A 52 -5.69 10.06 -10.37
N LEU A 53 -4.39 10.00 -10.08
CA LEU A 53 -3.54 11.17 -9.97
C LEU A 53 -2.97 11.55 -11.34
N LYS A 54 -2.86 12.85 -11.58
CA LYS A 54 -2.11 13.46 -12.66
C LYS A 54 -0.64 13.44 -12.31
N PHE A 55 0.13 12.72 -13.12
CA PHE A 55 1.57 12.68 -13.03
C PHE A 55 2.19 13.42 -14.22
N ASP A 56 3.14 14.30 -13.91
CA ASP A 56 3.94 15.01 -14.90
C ASP A 56 5.23 14.26 -15.13
N VAL A 57 5.49 13.91 -16.39
CA VAL A 57 6.73 13.21 -16.79
C VAL A 57 7.91 14.16 -16.63
N GLN A 58 8.91 13.73 -15.88
CA GLN A 58 10.19 14.41 -15.72
C GLN A 58 11.34 13.49 -16.08
N GLN A 59 12.43 14.08 -16.56
CA GLN A 59 13.65 13.37 -16.87
C GLN A 59 14.78 13.95 -16.03
N SER A 60 15.51 13.10 -15.34
CA SER A 60 16.71 13.47 -14.59
C SER A 60 17.89 12.65 -15.07
N ALA A 61 19.03 13.30 -15.20
CA ALA A 61 20.30 12.67 -15.58
C ALA A 61 20.71 11.52 -14.64
N LYS A 62 20.22 11.50 -13.38
CA LYS A 62 20.58 10.47 -12.38
C LYS A 62 19.56 9.33 -12.24
N LEU A 63 18.30 9.58 -12.60
CA LEU A 63 17.19 8.64 -12.36
C LEU A 63 16.51 8.15 -13.64
N GLY A 64 16.80 8.77 -14.79
CA GLY A 64 16.11 8.53 -16.05
C GLY A 64 14.75 9.23 -16.09
N GLU A 65 13.78 8.60 -16.74
CA GLU A 65 12.39 9.05 -16.78
C GLU A 65 11.65 8.62 -15.50
N TYR A 66 11.01 9.58 -14.85
CA TYR A 66 10.15 9.39 -13.68
C TYR A 66 9.01 10.39 -13.76
N GLU A 67 7.91 10.13 -13.05
CA GLU A 67 6.73 10.98 -13.10
C GLU A 67 6.40 11.48 -11.71
N ILE A 68 5.97 12.74 -11.60
CA ILE A 68 5.65 13.38 -10.32
C ILE A 68 4.18 13.79 -10.30
N ALA A 69 3.45 13.36 -9.26
CA ALA A 69 2.16 13.91 -8.93
C ALA A 69 2.30 15.00 -7.85
N HIS A 70 2.02 16.23 -8.24
CA HIS A 70 1.99 17.38 -7.34
C HIS A 70 0.66 17.47 -6.59
N LYS A 71 0.69 17.75 -5.29
CA LYS A 71 -0.50 17.95 -4.46
C LYS A 71 -1.46 19.00 -5.02
N GLN A 72 -0.93 20.10 -5.55
CA GLN A 72 -1.71 21.21 -6.09
C GLN A 72 -2.41 20.88 -7.43
N SER A 73 -1.87 19.94 -8.20
CA SER A 73 -2.43 19.54 -9.50
C SER A 73 -3.50 18.46 -9.37
N ASN A 74 -3.68 17.91 -8.17
CA ASN A 74 -4.46 16.70 -7.90
C ASN A 74 -5.60 16.95 -6.89
N PRO A 75 -6.69 16.16 -6.94
CA PRO A 75 -7.74 16.23 -5.94
C PRO A 75 -7.19 15.88 -4.55
N ALA A 76 -7.40 16.77 -3.57
CA ALA A 76 -6.82 16.64 -2.23
C ALA A 76 -7.22 15.32 -1.54
N ASP A 77 -8.47 14.86 -1.72
CA ASP A 77 -8.96 13.62 -1.13
C ASP A 77 -8.19 12.39 -1.64
N LYS A 78 -8.05 12.29 -2.97
CA LYS A 78 -7.35 11.18 -3.62
C LYS A 78 -5.86 11.23 -3.33
N TRP A 79 -5.27 12.42 -3.43
CA TRP A 79 -3.85 12.63 -3.16
C TRP A 79 -3.51 12.28 -1.71
N SER A 80 -4.29 12.76 -0.74
CA SER A 80 -4.03 12.51 0.69
C SER A 80 -4.17 11.04 1.03
N SER A 81 -5.14 10.34 0.43
CA SER A 81 -5.28 8.89 0.58
C SER A 81 -4.01 8.16 0.14
N VAL A 82 -3.53 8.43 -1.08
CA VAL A 82 -2.33 7.79 -1.64
C VAL A 82 -1.06 8.19 -0.87
N TYR A 83 -0.95 9.46 -0.48
CA TYR A 83 0.17 9.95 0.30
C TYR A 83 0.25 9.29 1.68
N ASN A 84 -0.87 9.18 2.39
CA ASN A 84 -0.93 8.54 3.71
C ASN A 84 -0.57 7.05 3.65
N ILE A 85 -0.95 6.37 2.56
CA ILE A 85 -0.54 5.00 2.28
C ILE A 85 0.98 4.91 2.15
N LEU A 86 1.57 5.68 1.24
CA LEU A 86 3.01 5.64 0.98
C LEU A 86 3.83 6.07 2.20
N LYS A 87 3.28 7.00 3.00
CA LYS A 87 3.86 7.42 4.28
C LYS A 87 3.76 6.32 5.33
N GLY A 88 2.66 5.58 5.37
CA GLY A 88 2.47 4.45 6.27
C GLY A 88 3.48 3.32 6.04
N VAL A 89 3.82 3.06 4.78
CA VAL A 89 4.84 2.07 4.37
C VAL A 89 6.25 2.63 4.28
N ASN A 90 6.48 3.89 4.69
CA ASN A 90 7.77 4.56 4.58
C ASN A 90 8.44 4.44 3.19
N ALA A 91 7.65 4.54 2.11
CA ALA A 91 8.16 4.38 0.75
C ALA A 91 9.16 5.50 0.41
N THR A 92 10.44 5.15 0.31
CA THR A 92 11.52 6.08 -0.04
C THR A 92 12.12 5.74 -1.40
N ILE A 93 12.97 6.62 -1.93
CA ILE A 93 13.66 6.36 -3.20
C ILE A 93 14.53 5.07 -3.18
N LYS A 94 15.03 4.70 -1.99
CA LYS A 94 15.79 3.48 -1.75
C LYS A 94 14.90 2.25 -1.62
N ASP A 95 13.72 2.44 -1.03
CA ASP A 95 12.76 1.39 -0.72
C ASP A 95 11.41 1.76 -1.30
N ARG A 96 11.26 1.42 -2.58
CA ARG A 96 10.14 1.89 -3.40
C ARG A 96 8.97 0.94 -3.24
N TYR A 97 7.79 1.50 -3.03
CA TYR A 97 6.58 0.72 -2.92
C TYR A 97 6.09 0.26 -4.29
N HIS A 98 5.96 -1.05 -4.46
CA HIS A 98 5.26 -1.67 -5.57
C HIS A 98 4.75 -3.04 -5.12
N CYS A 99 3.56 -3.44 -5.58
CA CYS A 99 3.11 -4.83 -5.40
C CYS A 99 3.20 -5.60 -6.74
N GLU A 100 3.02 -6.91 -6.67
CA GLU A 100 3.09 -7.78 -7.85
C GLU A 100 2.02 -7.40 -8.89
N GLY A 101 2.43 -7.29 -10.15
CA GLY A 101 1.56 -6.85 -11.25
C GLY A 101 1.49 -5.34 -11.46
N TYR A 102 2.11 -4.53 -10.60
CA TYR A 102 2.21 -3.09 -10.81
C TYR A 102 3.09 -2.75 -12.02
N GLN A 103 2.71 -1.72 -12.76
CA GLN A 103 3.54 -1.19 -13.85
C GLN A 103 4.54 -0.16 -13.34
N TYR A 104 4.24 0.51 -12.23
CA TYR A 104 5.08 1.57 -11.66
C TYR A 104 5.49 1.26 -10.21
N SER A 105 6.65 1.78 -9.84
CA SER A 105 7.14 1.86 -8.47
C SER A 105 6.88 3.27 -7.94
N TYR A 106 6.45 3.38 -6.69
CA TYR A 106 6.02 4.62 -6.06
C TYR A 106 6.87 4.94 -4.83
N TRP A 107 7.19 6.21 -4.63
CA TRP A 107 7.88 6.66 -3.41
C TRP A 107 7.56 8.11 -3.08
N LEU A 108 7.83 8.50 -1.85
CA LEU A 108 7.74 9.87 -1.39
C LEU A 108 9.12 10.52 -1.36
N TYR A 109 9.17 11.78 -1.77
CA TYR A 109 10.34 12.63 -1.60
C TYR A 109 9.87 14.06 -1.30
N GLY A 110 9.95 14.43 -0.03
CA GLY A 110 9.35 15.66 0.51
C GLY A 110 7.87 15.50 0.88
N GLU A 111 7.19 16.62 1.12
CA GLU A 111 5.84 16.62 1.70
C GLU A 111 4.70 16.80 0.68
N ASP A 112 4.99 17.28 -0.54
CA ASP A 112 3.95 17.70 -1.50
C ASP A 112 4.00 16.98 -2.86
N LYS A 113 4.85 15.95 -2.96
CA LYS A 113 5.13 15.28 -4.23
C LYS A 113 5.16 13.77 -4.04
N ILE A 114 4.41 13.08 -4.89
CA ILE A 114 4.45 11.62 -5.03
C ILE A 114 5.19 11.32 -6.31
N TYR A 115 6.20 10.46 -6.22
CA TYR A 115 7.01 10.08 -7.36
C TYR A 115 6.64 8.68 -7.79
N ARG A 116 6.64 8.45 -9.11
CA ARG A 116 6.56 7.11 -9.67
C ARG A 116 7.58 6.89 -10.78
N GLN A 117 8.00 5.66 -10.97
CA GLN A 117 8.86 5.27 -12.09
C GLN A 117 8.43 3.90 -12.60
N LYS A 118 8.36 3.78 -13.93
CA LYS A 118 8.01 2.54 -14.60
C LYS A 118 8.98 1.43 -14.19
N LEU A 119 8.42 0.32 -13.72
CA LEU A 119 9.20 -0.87 -13.41
C LEU A 119 9.77 -1.42 -14.72
N LYS A 120 11.06 -1.76 -14.71
CA LYS A 120 11.65 -2.46 -15.85
C LYS A 120 10.96 -3.82 -15.95
N PRO A 121 10.46 -4.23 -17.13
CA PRO A 121 9.94 -5.58 -17.28
C PRO A 121 11.05 -6.55 -16.90
N LYS A 122 10.72 -7.49 -16.00
CA LYS A 122 11.62 -8.58 -15.64
C LYS A 122 11.82 -9.39 -16.94
N ALA A 123 13.01 -9.29 -17.52
CA ALA A 123 13.40 -10.03 -18.72
C ALA A 123 13.46 -11.54 -18.44
#